data_AF-A0A7W7KEZ1-F1
#
_entry.id   AF-A0A7W7KEZ1-F1
#
_cell.length_a   1.000
_cell.length_b   1.000
_cell.length_c   1.000
_cell.angle_alpha   90.00
_cell.angle_beta   90.00
_cell.angle_gamma   90.00
#
_symmetry.space_group_name_H-M   'P 1'
#
loop_
_entity.id
_entity.type
_entity.pdbx_description
1 polymer ?
#
loop_
_entity_poly.entity_id
_entity_poly.type
_entity_poly.pdbx_seq_one_letter_code
_entity_poly.pdbx_strand_id
1 'polypeptide(L)'
;MAAKQTKTKEDFIRLLRSDTLPPEKQESSLHTRIIALGHGTYCGRCGGSGNYSFNHTSGTRCFGCDGSRYVKTKLTDQLYAGLEADVAAGKLDTYLVELRQRQEINRKCKNATDRVMNAWTSSGVTKSYVWQRAANKEEPHLTIAQEYNRPMADAYQSVSKASEALTSAQWKRKKALTSEDRDAVEILVTEASNNLAQVTDAALATIQERTAALKEFLAGLPQKAPGDETPSPGL
;
A
#
# COMPACT_ATOMS: atom_id res chain seq x y z
N MET A 1 -21.42 46.39 7.13
CA MET A 1 -20.22 45.86 7.82
C MET A 1 -20.48 44.40 8.12
N ALA A 2 -19.85 43.47 7.39
CA ALA A 2 -20.03 42.04 7.64
C ALA A 2 -19.33 41.69 8.96
N ALA A 3 -20.09 41.17 9.93
CA ALA A 3 -19.52 40.63 11.15
C ALA A 3 -18.51 39.54 10.79
N LYS A 4 -17.23 39.75 11.12
CA LYS A 4 -16.21 38.69 11.04
C LYS A 4 -16.70 37.56 11.95
N GLN A 5 -17.12 36.45 11.36
CA GLN A 5 -17.40 35.22 12.08
C GLN A 5 -16.16 34.86 12.89
N THR A 6 -16.22 35.04 14.21
CA THR A 6 -15.22 34.54 15.14
C THR A 6 -15.32 33.02 15.11
N LYS A 7 -14.44 32.37 14.36
CA LYS A 7 -14.30 30.90 14.41
C LYS A 7 -14.04 30.50 15.85
N THR A 8 -14.86 29.62 16.39
CA THR A 8 -14.68 29.10 17.74
C THR A 8 -13.52 28.09 17.75
N LYS A 9 -12.96 27.79 18.93
CA LYS A 9 -11.96 26.71 19.08
C LYS A 9 -12.51 25.39 18.53
N GLU A 10 -13.78 25.10 18.76
CA GLU A 10 -14.49 23.93 18.22
C GLU A 10 -14.50 23.89 16.69
N ASP A 11 -14.72 25.02 16.01
CA ASP A 11 -14.69 25.10 14.54
C ASP A 11 -13.28 24.81 14.00
N PHE A 12 -12.25 25.25 14.73
CA PHE A 12 -10.86 24.99 14.39
C PHE A 12 -10.47 23.51 14.60
N ILE A 13 -10.95 22.88 15.68
CA ILE A 13 -10.76 21.45 15.89
C ILE A 13 -11.45 20.64 14.78
N ARG A 14 -12.66 21.03 14.36
CA ARG A 14 -13.37 20.38 13.24
C ARG A 14 -12.58 20.43 11.94
N LEU A 15 -12.00 21.59 11.61
CA LEU A 15 -11.09 21.73 10.46
C LEU A 15 -9.96 20.69 10.50
N LEU A 16 -9.37 20.45 11.67
CA LEU A 16 -8.32 19.46 11.86
C LEU A 16 -8.84 18.02 11.91
N ARG A 17 -10.06 17.74 12.38
CA ARG A 17 -10.60 16.37 12.50
C ARG A 17 -10.94 15.69 11.16
N SER A 18 -11.13 16.44 10.08
CA SER A 18 -11.61 15.92 8.80
C SER A 18 -12.98 15.27 8.93
N ASP A 19 -14.04 16.05 8.81
CA ASP A 19 -15.42 15.58 8.99
C ASP A 19 -15.85 14.52 7.94
N THR A 20 -15.06 14.33 6.88
CA THR A 20 -15.24 13.28 5.87
C THR A 20 -14.81 11.89 6.35
N LEU A 21 -14.13 11.78 7.49
CA LEU A 21 -13.69 10.51 8.05
C LEU A 21 -14.74 9.93 9.01
N PRO A 22 -14.86 8.59 9.07
CA PRO A 22 -15.65 7.93 10.11
C PRO A 22 -15.24 8.38 11.52
N PRO A 23 -16.18 8.46 12.49
CA PRO A 23 -15.92 9.00 13.83
C PRO A 23 -14.69 8.39 14.52
N GLU A 24 -14.45 7.08 14.36
CA GLU A 24 -13.32 6.36 14.94
C GLU A 24 -11.96 6.78 14.38
N LYS A 25 -11.93 7.44 13.22
CA LYS A 25 -10.71 7.94 12.56
C LYS A 25 -10.50 9.45 12.72
N GLN A 26 -11.51 10.21 13.17
CA GLN A 26 -11.43 11.67 13.30
C GLN A 26 -10.39 12.10 14.34
N GLU A 27 -10.34 11.44 15.50
CA GLU A 27 -9.34 11.71 16.55
C GLU A 27 -7.91 11.39 16.09
N SER A 28 -7.74 10.28 15.35
CA SER A 28 -6.45 9.93 14.76
C SER A 28 -6.00 10.95 13.71
N SER A 29 -6.94 11.46 12.91
CA SER A 29 -6.69 12.52 11.91
C SER A 29 -6.27 13.83 12.58
N LEU A 30 -6.98 14.25 13.62
CA LEU A 30 -6.65 15.42 14.43
C LEU A 30 -5.21 15.32 14.94
N HIS A 31 -4.86 14.21 15.59
CA HIS A 31 -3.53 14.04 16.15
C HIS A 31 -2.44 14.02 15.06
N THR A 32 -2.70 13.32 13.94
CA THR A 32 -1.77 13.26 12.81
C THR A 32 -1.49 14.64 12.21
N ARG A 33 -2.53 15.48 12.07
CA ARG A 33 -2.40 16.84 11.53
C ARG A 33 -1.67 17.77 12.50
N ILE A 34 -1.91 17.67 13.80
CA ILE A 34 -1.15 18.42 14.82
C ILE A 34 0.35 18.09 14.74
N ILE A 35 0.69 16.79 14.63
CA ILE A 35 2.09 16.37 14.44
C ILE A 35 2.66 16.92 13.14
N ALA A 36 1.90 16.86 12.04
CA ALA A 36 2.36 17.34 10.73
C ALA A 36 2.62 18.85 10.71
N LEU A 37 1.89 19.63 11.52
CA LEU A 37 2.12 21.06 11.70
C LEU A 37 3.30 21.38 12.64
N GLY A 38 3.95 20.36 13.21
CA GLY A 38 5.15 20.53 14.06
C GLY A 38 4.87 20.58 15.56
N HIS A 39 3.62 20.39 15.98
CA HIS A 39 3.21 20.45 17.39
C HIS A 39 3.09 19.07 18.05
N GLY A 40 3.76 18.07 17.49
CA GLY A 40 3.81 16.72 18.03
C GLY A 40 4.74 16.63 19.24
N THR A 41 4.32 15.96 20.30
CA THR A 41 5.20 15.65 21.43
C THR A 41 5.79 14.24 21.25
N TYR A 42 7.12 14.13 21.20
CA TYR A 42 7.78 12.83 21.09
C TYR A 42 7.46 11.93 22.30
N CYS A 43 7.34 10.64 22.04
CA CYS A 43 7.17 9.66 23.10
C CYS A 43 8.47 9.51 23.89
N GLY A 44 8.47 9.97 25.15
CA GLY A 44 9.62 9.85 26.05
C GLY A 44 10.06 8.40 26.31
N ARG A 45 9.14 7.43 26.24
CA ARG A 45 9.46 6.01 26.45
C ARG A 45 10.35 5.41 25.36
N CYS A 46 10.12 5.78 24.10
CA CYS A 46 10.91 5.27 22.97
C CYS A 46 11.85 6.30 22.36
N GLY A 47 11.94 7.50 22.95
CA GLY A 47 12.70 8.62 22.40
C GLY A 47 12.27 9.02 20.98
N GLY A 48 11.00 8.80 20.61
CA GLY A 48 10.51 9.08 19.25
C GLY A 48 10.89 8.05 18.18
N SER A 49 11.52 6.93 18.54
CA SER A 49 11.80 5.86 17.56
C SER A 49 10.54 5.10 17.13
N GLY A 50 9.52 5.06 18.01
CA GLY A 50 8.34 4.20 17.86
C GLY A 50 8.62 2.74 18.17
N ASN A 51 9.89 2.40 18.41
CA ASN A 51 10.35 1.06 18.72
C ASN A 51 10.76 0.95 20.19
N TYR A 52 10.64 -0.23 20.75
CA TYR A 52 11.13 -0.61 22.06
C TYR A 52 11.70 -2.03 21.98
N SER A 53 11.95 -2.67 23.12
CA SER A 53 12.45 -4.04 23.18
C SER A 53 11.54 -5.01 22.42
N PHE A 54 12.15 -5.93 21.69
CA PHE A 54 11.46 -6.97 20.91
C PHE A 54 10.67 -7.91 21.82
N ASN A 55 9.47 -8.29 21.38
CA ASN A 55 8.69 -9.41 21.89
C ASN A 55 8.06 -10.21 20.73
N HIS A 56 7.76 -11.50 20.96
CA HIS A 56 7.25 -12.40 19.91
C HIS A 56 5.84 -12.05 19.42
N THR A 57 5.01 -11.36 20.20
CA THR A 57 3.61 -11.07 19.87
C THR A 57 3.44 -9.84 19.00
N SER A 58 4.27 -8.82 19.22
CA SER A 58 4.10 -7.47 18.67
C SER A 58 5.41 -6.85 18.17
N GLY A 59 6.45 -7.67 18.07
CA GLY A 59 7.76 -7.28 17.56
C GLY A 59 8.39 -6.21 18.43
N THR A 60 8.91 -5.16 17.80
CA THR A 60 9.59 -4.04 18.47
C THR A 60 8.66 -2.86 18.77
N ARG A 61 7.33 -3.01 18.68
CA ARG A 61 6.41 -1.88 18.84
C ARG A 61 6.51 -1.23 20.23
N CYS A 62 6.65 0.09 20.29
CA CYS A 62 6.54 0.81 21.56
C CYS A 62 5.07 0.92 22.00
N PHE A 63 4.70 0.26 23.09
CA PHE A 63 3.35 0.35 23.66
C PHE A 63 2.98 1.72 24.25
N GLY A 64 3.97 2.57 24.57
CA GLY A 64 3.72 3.92 25.09
C GLY A 64 3.16 4.89 24.06
N CYS A 65 3.49 4.71 22.78
CA CYS A 65 2.96 5.49 21.66
C CYS A 65 2.26 4.62 20.62
N ASP A 66 2.08 3.34 20.91
CA ASP A 66 1.52 2.35 19.98
C ASP A 66 2.27 2.28 18.62
N GLY A 67 3.57 2.58 18.64
CA GLY A 67 4.43 2.68 17.46
C GLY A 67 4.37 4.01 16.69
N SER A 68 3.49 4.94 17.09
CA SER A 68 3.28 6.20 16.37
C SER A 68 4.39 7.23 16.55
N ARG A 69 5.37 6.98 17.45
CA ARG A 69 6.51 7.86 17.81
C ARG A 69 6.14 9.10 18.63
N TYR A 70 4.90 9.53 18.57
CA TYR A 70 4.38 10.70 19.26
C TYR A 70 3.34 10.28 20.30
N VAL A 71 3.19 11.08 21.35
CA VAL A 71 2.08 10.92 22.31
C VAL A 71 0.98 11.91 21.95
N LYS A 72 -0.27 11.57 22.30
CA LYS A 72 -1.43 12.45 22.09
C LYS A 72 -1.18 13.81 22.76
N THR A 73 -1.11 14.85 21.94
CA THR A 73 -0.89 16.22 22.43
C THR A 73 -2.16 16.72 23.11
N LYS A 74 -2.03 17.23 24.34
CA LYS A 74 -3.14 17.89 25.04
C LYS A 74 -3.45 19.22 24.35
N LEU A 75 -4.73 19.46 24.05
CA LEU A 75 -5.19 20.71 23.44
C LEU A 75 -5.18 21.83 24.50
N THR A 76 -4.20 22.73 24.41
CA THR A 76 -4.05 23.91 25.28
C THR A 76 -4.26 25.19 24.48
N ASP A 77 -4.57 26.30 25.15
CA ASP A 77 -4.77 27.60 24.49
C ASP A 77 -3.52 28.08 23.74
N GLN A 78 -2.34 27.79 24.28
CA GLN A 78 -1.07 28.06 23.60
C GLN A 78 -0.91 27.23 22.32
N LEU A 79 -1.29 25.95 22.36
CA LEU A 79 -1.27 25.09 21.17
C LEU A 79 -2.25 25.61 20.10
N TYR A 80 -3.44 26.06 20.49
CA TYR A 80 -4.39 26.65 19.56
C TYR A 80 -3.82 27.87 18.85
N ALA A 81 -3.23 28.81 19.59
CA ALA A 81 -2.61 29.98 18.98
C ALA A 81 -1.52 29.61 17.96
N GLY A 82 -0.69 28.60 18.28
CA GLY A 82 0.32 28.08 17.35
C GLY A 82 -0.28 27.43 16.11
N LEU A 83 -1.30 26.59 16.27
CA LEU A 83 -1.98 25.95 15.14
C LEU A 83 -2.71 26.96 14.26
N GLU A 84 -3.36 27.97 14.83
CA GLU A 84 -4.03 29.03 14.07
C GLU A 84 -3.03 29.80 13.19
N ALA A 85 -1.87 30.15 13.74
CA ALA A 85 -0.81 30.80 12.98
C ALA A 85 -0.32 29.93 11.82
N ASP A 86 -0.14 28.62 12.04
CA ASP A 86 0.31 27.68 11.00
C ASP A 86 -0.74 27.43 9.92
N VAL A 87 -2.02 27.37 10.29
CA VAL A 87 -3.13 27.28 9.34
C VAL A 87 -3.25 28.57 8.53
N ALA A 88 -3.16 29.74 9.17
CA ALA A 88 -3.17 31.03 8.47
C ALA A 88 -1.98 31.17 7.50
N ALA A 89 -0.83 30.58 7.84
CA ALA A 89 0.33 30.49 6.97
C ALA A 89 0.21 29.43 5.85
N GLY A 90 -0.92 28.72 5.73
CA GLY A 90 -1.16 27.73 4.67
C GLY A 90 -0.44 26.39 4.83
N LYS A 91 0.12 26.10 6.02
CA LYS A 91 0.85 24.84 6.26
C LYS A 91 -0.07 23.62 6.20
N LEU A 92 -1.32 23.76 6.68
CA LEU A 92 -2.30 22.68 6.62
C LEU A 92 -2.67 22.33 5.18
N ASP A 93 -2.88 23.32 4.32
CA ASP A 93 -3.21 23.09 2.91
C ASP A 93 -2.07 22.39 2.17
N THR A 94 -0.84 22.84 2.41
CA THR A 94 0.38 22.17 1.90
C THR A 94 0.39 20.70 2.31
N TYR A 95 0.19 20.41 3.60
CA TYR A 95 0.11 19.04 4.10
C TYR A 95 -1.01 18.22 3.43
N LEU A 96 -2.19 18.80 3.23
CA LEU A 96 -3.34 18.10 2.62
C LEU A 96 -3.11 17.81 1.13
N VAL A 97 -2.39 18.69 0.41
CA VAL A 97 -1.96 18.42 -0.97
C VAL A 97 -1.00 17.25 -1.02
N GLU A 98 0.03 17.24 -0.18
CA GLU A 98 1.01 16.14 -0.10
C GLU A 98 0.35 14.81 0.31
N LEU A 99 -0.60 14.86 1.26
CA LEU A 99 -1.36 13.70 1.71
C LEU A 99 -2.15 13.09 0.55
N ARG A 100 -2.85 13.91 -0.25
CA ARG A 100 -3.61 13.45 -1.42
C ARG A 100 -2.71 12.81 -2.46
N GLN A 101 -1.55 13.42 -2.76
CA GLN A 101 -0.57 12.85 -3.69
C GLN A 101 -0.06 11.49 -3.22
N ARG A 102 0.20 11.32 -1.92
CA ARG A 102 0.59 10.03 -1.35
C ARG A 102 -0.49 8.98 -1.45
N GLN A 103 -1.73 9.36 -1.12
CA GLN A 103 -2.86 8.44 -1.24
C GLN A 103 -3.05 7.98 -2.68
N GLU A 104 -2.87 8.88 -3.65
CA GLU A 104 -2.98 8.54 -5.07
C GLU A 104 -1.90 7.56 -5.52
N ILE A 105 -0.64 7.79 -5.14
CA ILE A 105 0.46 6.86 -5.46
C ILE A 105 0.22 5.50 -4.82
N ASN A 106 -0.12 5.45 -3.54
CA ASN A 106 -0.43 4.20 -2.84
C ASN A 106 -1.59 3.45 -3.51
N ARG A 107 -2.63 4.17 -3.95
CA ARG A 107 -3.77 3.61 -4.68
C ARG A 107 -3.34 3.03 -6.02
N LYS A 108 -2.51 3.75 -6.80
CA LYS A 108 -1.95 3.25 -8.08
C LYS A 108 -1.16 1.96 -7.88
N CYS A 109 -0.20 1.95 -6.95
CA CYS A 109 0.59 0.77 -6.63
C CYS A 109 -0.30 -0.42 -6.25
N LYS A 110 -1.22 -0.22 -5.29
CA LYS A 110 -2.15 -1.27 -4.84
C LYS A 110 -2.99 -1.81 -5.99
N ASN A 111 -3.58 -0.94 -6.81
CA ASN A 111 -4.41 -1.35 -7.92
C ASN A 111 -3.63 -2.16 -8.96
N ALA A 112 -2.38 -1.77 -9.26
CA ALA A 112 -1.52 -2.50 -10.19
C ALA A 112 -1.22 -3.92 -9.69
N THR A 113 -0.78 -4.05 -8.43
CA THR A 113 -0.48 -5.36 -7.82
C THR A 113 -1.73 -6.22 -7.69
N ASP A 114 -2.86 -5.66 -7.26
CA ASP A 114 -4.12 -6.39 -7.07
C ASP A 114 -4.66 -6.89 -8.42
N ARG A 115 -4.60 -6.08 -9.49
CA ARG A 115 -5.03 -6.50 -10.85
C ARG A 115 -4.26 -7.73 -11.32
N VAL A 116 -2.94 -7.70 -11.21
CA VAL A 116 -2.04 -8.76 -11.70
C VAL A 116 -2.19 -10.02 -10.83
N MET A 117 -2.25 -9.86 -9.51
CA MET A 117 -2.50 -10.98 -8.59
C MET A 117 -3.87 -11.64 -8.82
N ASN A 118 -4.91 -10.84 -9.06
CA ASN A 118 -6.25 -11.35 -9.36
C ASN A 118 -6.26 -12.13 -10.69
N ALA A 119 -5.58 -11.61 -11.73
CA ALA A 119 -5.46 -12.31 -13.01
C ALA A 119 -4.70 -13.64 -12.85
N TRP A 120 -3.57 -13.63 -12.14
CA TRP A 120 -2.78 -14.82 -11.85
C TRP A 120 -3.58 -15.86 -11.07
N THR A 121 -4.27 -15.45 -10.00
CA THR A 121 -5.12 -16.34 -9.19
C THR A 121 -6.27 -16.93 -10.01
N SER A 122 -6.88 -16.12 -10.89
CA SER A 122 -7.99 -16.54 -11.74
C SER A 122 -7.60 -17.53 -12.84
N SER A 123 -6.30 -17.62 -13.18
CA SER A 123 -5.80 -18.65 -14.11
C SER A 123 -6.02 -20.09 -13.59
N GLY A 124 -6.16 -20.25 -12.27
CA GLY A 124 -6.31 -21.54 -11.62
C GLY A 124 -5.00 -22.29 -11.40
N VAL A 125 -3.86 -21.79 -11.90
CA VAL A 125 -2.53 -22.44 -11.76
C VAL A 125 -2.11 -22.66 -10.30
N THR A 126 -2.65 -21.86 -9.38
CA THR A 126 -2.38 -21.93 -7.93
C THR A 126 -3.30 -22.88 -7.16
N LYS A 127 -4.30 -23.51 -7.80
CA LYS A 127 -5.25 -24.42 -7.14
C LYS A 127 -4.67 -25.82 -6.98
N SER A 128 -4.85 -26.43 -5.80
CA SER A 128 -4.42 -27.80 -5.47
C SER A 128 -4.91 -28.86 -6.46
N TYR A 129 -6.11 -28.71 -7.04
CA TYR A 129 -6.66 -29.64 -8.03
C TYR A 129 -5.87 -29.67 -9.35
N VAL A 130 -5.27 -28.54 -9.77
CA VAL A 130 -4.42 -28.49 -10.98
C VAL A 130 -3.16 -29.34 -10.77
N TRP A 131 -2.60 -29.29 -9.56
CA TRP A 131 -1.49 -30.15 -9.16
C TRP A 131 -1.91 -31.62 -9.04
N GLN A 132 -3.09 -31.92 -8.49
CA GLN A 132 -3.61 -33.30 -8.38
C GLN A 132 -3.90 -33.94 -9.74
N ARG A 133 -4.41 -33.19 -10.73
CA ARG A 133 -4.64 -33.68 -12.09
C ARG A 133 -3.33 -34.00 -12.82
N ALA A 134 -2.24 -33.30 -12.45
CA ALA A 134 -0.90 -33.47 -12.97
C ALA A 134 -0.07 -34.52 -12.22
N ALA A 135 -0.30 -34.71 -10.91
CA ALA A 135 0.49 -35.55 -10.01
C ALA A 135 0.37 -37.07 -10.25
N ASN A 136 -0.59 -37.52 -11.06
CA ASN A 136 -0.65 -38.92 -11.51
C ASN A 136 0.44 -39.27 -12.56
N LYS A 137 1.29 -38.31 -12.94
CA LYS A 137 2.53 -38.50 -13.70
C LYS A 137 3.62 -37.54 -13.19
N GLU A 138 4.89 -37.97 -13.18
CA GLU A 138 6.00 -37.14 -12.69
C GLU A 138 6.33 -35.92 -13.58
N GLU A 139 5.88 -35.90 -14.84
CA GLU A 139 6.26 -34.84 -15.79
C GLU A 139 5.30 -33.61 -15.84
N PRO A 140 3.97 -33.74 -15.84
CA PRO A 140 3.06 -32.61 -16.10
C PRO A 140 3.06 -31.53 -15.03
N HIS A 141 3.36 -31.86 -13.77
CA HIS A 141 3.36 -30.90 -12.67
C HIS A 141 4.59 -29.98 -12.72
N LEU A 142 5.74 -30.49 -13.16
CA LEU A 142 6.93 -29.69 -13.41
C LEU A 142 6.71 -28.72 -14.56
N THR A 143 6.04 -29.15 -15.63
CA THR A 143 5.62 -28.27 -16.74
C THR A 143 4.70 -27.15 -16.24
N ILE A 144 3.66 -27.48 -15.45
CA ILE A 144 2.76 -26.48 -14.84
C ILE A 144 3.53 -25.46 -13.99
N ALA A 145 4.46 -25.94 -13.17
CA ALA A 145 5.31 -25.11 -12.33
C ALA A 145 6.22 -24.17 -13.13
N GLN A 146 6.93 -24.71 -14.12
CA GLN A 146 8.02 -24.02 -14.81
C GLN A 146 7.55 -23.21 -16.00
N GLU A 147 6.62 -23.71 -16.81
CA GLU A 147 6.24 -23.06 -18.08
C GLU A 147 5.07 -22.08 -17.92
N TYR A 148 4.23 -22.27 -16.90
CA TYR A 148 3.03 -21.47 -16.70
C TYR A 148 3.09 -20.64 -15.42
N ASN A 149 3.34 -21.26 -14.27
CA ASN A 149 3.33 -20.52 -13.00
C ASN A 149 4.53 -19.57 -12.86
N ARG A 150 5.74 -20.02 -13.24
CA ARG A 150 6.96 -19.21 -13.10
C ARG A 150 6.90 -17.89 -13.90
N PRO A 151 6.53 -17.86 -15.19
CA PRO A 151 6.41 -16.61 -15.91
C PRO A 151 5.35 -15.65 -15.33
N MET A 152 4.22 -16.18 -14.82
CA MET A 152 3.22 -15.37 -14.13
C MET A 152 3.75 -14.78 -12.82
N ALA A 153 4.53 -15.55 -12.06
CA ALA A 153 5.18 -15.09 -10.85
C ALA A 153 6.21 -13.99 -11.14
N ASP A 154 7.05 -14.17 -12.15
CA ASP A 154 8.06 -13.19 -12.58
C ASP A 154 7.40 -11.90 -13.10
N ALA A 155 6.26 -12.01 -13.79
CA ALA A 155 5.43 -10.88 -14.20
C ALA A 155 4.91 -10.08 -12.99
N TYR A 156 4.37 -10.78 -11.97
CA TYR A 156 3.94 -10.14 -10.72
C TYR A 156 5.11 -9.46 -9.98
N GLN A 157 6.26 -10.11 -9.88
CA GLN A 157 7.46 -9.52 -9.25
C GLN A 157 7.92 -8.24 -9.95
N SER A 158 7.82 -8.18 -11.28
CA SER A 158 8.17 -6.99 -12.06
C SER A 158 7.27 -5.80 -11.70
N VAL A 159 5.98 -6.03 -11.50
CA VAL A 159 5.01 -5.01 -11.07
C VAL A 159 5.26 -4.56 -9.63
N SER A 160 5.61 -5.49 -8.74
CA SER A 160 6.00 -5.18 -7.36
C SER A 160 7.22 -4.26 -7.33
N LYS A 161 8.27 -4.57 -8.10
CA LYS A 161 9.48 -3.74 -8.22
C LYS A 161 9.17 -2.35 -8.77
N ALA A 162 8.30 -2.25 -9.79
CA ALA A 162 7.88 -0.95 -10.32
C ALA A 162 7.10 -0.13 -9.29
N SER A 163 6.26 -0.78 -8.47
CA SER A 163 5.52 -0.13 -7.37
C SER A 163 6.45 0.39 -6.27
N GLU A 164 7.49 -0.38 -5.92
CA GLU A 164 8.55 0.04 -4.99
C GLU A 164 9.33 1.23 -5.53
N ALA A 165 9.68 1.23 -6.82
CA ALA A 165 10.37 2.35 -7.46
C ALA A 165 9.55 3.64 -7.40
N LEU A 166 8.25 3.58 -7.69
CA LEU A 166 7.35 4.74 -7.58
C LEU A 166 7.24 5.24 -6.14
N THR A 167 7.11 4.33 -5.17
CA THR A 167 7.06 4.69 -3.74
C THR A 167 8.37 5.31 -3.26
N SER A 168 9.50 4.82 -3.77
CA SER A 168 10.84 5.36 -3.49
C SER A 168 11.04 6.75 -4.10
N ALA A 169 10.61 6.98 -5.34
CA ALA A 169 10.63 8.29 -5.98
C ALA A 169 9.79 9.31 -5.18
N GLN A 170 8.63 8.89 -4.70
CA GLN A 170 7.81 9.73 -3.82
C GLN A 170 8.51 10.08 -2.50
N TRP A 171 9.23 9.14 -1.89
CA TRP A 171 9.98 9.42 -0.67
C TRP A 171 11.10 10.44 -0.92
N LYS A 172 11.78 10.36 -2.07
CA LYS A 172 12.77 11.37 -2.48
C LYS A 172 12.12 12.74 -2.65
N ARG A 173 10.88 12.82 -3.15
CA ARG A 173 10.15 14.08 -3.36
C ARG A 173 10.00 14.83 -2.04
N LYS A 174 9.70 14.10 -0.97
CA LYS A 174 9.57 14.66 0.39
C LYS A 174 10.89 15.21 0.94
N LYS A 175 12.03 14.69 0.47
CA LYS A 175 13.37 15.08 0.94
C LYS A 175 14.02 16.19 0.11
N ALA A 176 13.43 16.55 -1.03
CA ALA A 176 13.96 17.59 -1.90
C ALA A 176 13.95 18.96 -1.19
N LEU A 177 15.14 19.55 -1.03
CA LEU A 177 15.31 20.81 -0.30
C LEU A 177 15.23 22.01 -1.23
N THR A 178 15.77 21.89 -2.45
CA THR A 178 15.80 22.96 -3.44
C THR A 178 14.64 22.85 -4.43
N SER A 179 14.36 23.93 -5.18
CA SER A 179 13.41 23.90 -6.29
C SER A 179 13.87 22.97 -7.41
N GLU A 180 15.15 22.99 -7.75
CA GLU A 180 15.74 22.13 -8.77
C GLU A 180 15.62 20.64 -8.40
N ASP A 181 15.86 20.28 -7.14
CA ASP A 181 15.65 18.92 -6.64
C ASP A 181 14.18 18.50 -6.77
N ARG A 182 13.23 19.41 -6.52
CA ARG A 182 11.80 19.11 -6.62
C ARG A 182 11.39 18.86 -8.06
N ASP A 183 11.87 19.66 -8.99
CA ASP A 183 11.58 19.50 -10.42
C ASP A 183 12.16 18.18 -10.96
N ALA A 184 13.42 17.89 -10.62
CA ALA A 184 14.05 16.62 -10.98
C ALA A 184 13.31 15.42 -10.40
N VAL A 185 12.85 15.50 -9.14
CA VAL A 185 12.10 14.41 -8.54
C VAL A 185 10.68 14.29 -9.11
N GLU A 186 10.03 15.37 -9.53
CA GLU A 186 8.71 15.29 -10.17
C GLU A 186 8.80 14.54 -11.51
N ILE A 187 9.89 14.75 -12.26
CA ILE A 187 10.21 13.96 -13.46
C ILE A 187 10.34 12.48 -13.10
N LEU A 188 11.13 12.14 -12.07
CA LEU A 188 11.29 10.75 -11.61
C LEU A 188 9.97 10.10 -11.17
N VAL A 189 9.09 10.83 -10.49
CA VAL A 189 7.77 10.33 -10.09
C VAL A 189 6.90 10.05 -11.33
N THR A 190 6.96 10.93 -12.32
CA THR A 190 6.21 10.78 -13.58
C THR A 190 6.70 9.57 -14.37
N GLU A 191 8.01 9.43 -14.55
CA GLU A 191 8.64 8.29 -15.22
C GLU A 191 8.32 6.97 -14.51
N ALA A 192 8.44 6.93 -13.18
CA ALA A 192 8.12 5.74 -12.40
C ALA A 192 6.63 5.37 -12.50
N SER A 193 5.73 6.37 -12.54
CA SER A 193 4.29 6.14 -12.72
C SER A 193 3.99 5.57 -14.11
N ASN A 194 4.65 6.07 -15.16
CA ASN A 194 4.48 5.59 -16.53
C ASN A 194 5.03 4.16 -16.68
N ASN A 195 6.21 3.90 -16.11
CA ASN A 195 6.81 2.57 -16.09
C ASN A 195 5.92 1.56 -15.34
N LEU A 196 5.32 1.94 -14.21
CA LEU A 196 4.37 1.07 -13.50
C LEU A 196 3.19 0.68 -14.40
N ALA A 197 2.62 1.64 -15.13
CA ALA A 197 1.52 1.36 -16.06
C ALA A 197 1.95 0.38 -17.16
N GLN A 198 3.06 0.66 -17.84
CA GLN A 198 3.60 -0.20 -18.90
C GLN A 198 3.91 -1.62 -18.41
N VAL A 199 4.58 -1.76 -17.27
CA VAL A 199 4.92 -3.07 -16.69
C VAL A 199 3.66 -3.83 -16.25
N THR A 200 2.64 -3.12 -15.76
CA THR A 200 1.34 -3.74 -15.41
C THR A 200 0.66 -4.32 -16.64
N ASP A 201 0.59 -3.57 -17.73
CA ASP A 201 -0.06 -4.02 -18.96
C ASP A 201 0.71 -5.19 -19.60
N ALA A 202 2.04 -5.14 -19.61
CA ALA A 202 2.88 -6.26 -20.06
C ALA A 202 2.68 -7.50 -19.18
N ALA A 203 2.62 -7.34 -17.86
CA ALA A 203 2.39 -8.45 -16.93
C ALA A 203 1.01 -9.11 -17.15
N LEU A 204 -0.03 -8.30 -17.39
CA LEU A 204 -1.36 -8.82 -17.70
C LEU A 204 -1.39 -9.59 -19.03
N ALA A 205 -0.70 -9.09 -20.06
CA ALA A 205 -0.58 -9.79 -21.34
C ALA A 205 0.10 -11.16 -21.16
N THR A 206 1.21 -11.22 -20.44
CA THR A 206 1.90 -12.48 -20.11
C THR A 206 0.98 -13.45 -19.37
N ILE A 207 0.25 -12.97 -18.36
CA ILE A 207 -0.67 -13.83 -17.61
C ILE A 207 -1.80 -14.36 -18.50
N GLN A 208 -2.36 -13.52 -19.39
CA GLN A 208 -3.40 -13.92 -20.32
C GLN A 208 -2.92 -15.00 -21.30
N GLU A 209 -1.75 -14.79 -21.92
CA GLU A 209 -1.11 -15.76 -22.83
C GLU A 209 -0.89 -17.10 -22.12
N ARG A 210 -0.26 -17.07 -20.93
CA ARG A 210 0.05 -18.30 -20.17
C ARG A 210 -1.21 -18.99 -19.65
N THR A 211 -2.26 -18.22 -19.34
CA THR A 211 -3.56 -18.80 -18.95
C THR A 211 -4.22 -19.51 -20.12
N ALA A 212 -4.16 -18.96 -21.33
CA ALA A 212 -4.69 -19.61 -22.53
C ALA A 212 -3.92 -20.91 -22.82
N ALA A 213 -2.59 -20.86 -22.83
CA ALA A 213 -1.74 -22.02 -23.04
C ALA A 213 -1.96 -23.11 -21.97
N LEU A 214 -2.12 -22.73 -20.69
CA LEU A 214 -2.42 -23.68 -19.62
C LEU A 214 -3.74 -24.40 -19.86
N LYS A 215 -4.78 -23.68 -20.31
CA LYS A 215 -6.09 -24.29 -20.61
C LYS A 215 -6.00 -25.30 -21.75
N GLU A 216 -5.26 -24.99 -22.81
CA GLU A 216 -5.01 -25.90 -23.93
C GLU A 216 -4.25 -27.14 -23.48
N PHE A 217 -3.17 -26.96 -22.71
CA PHE A 217 -2.41 -28.06 -22.12
C PHE A 217 -3.29 -28.98 -21.27
N LEU A 218 -4.08 -28.40 -20.37
CA LEU A 218 -4.99 -29.17 -19.50
C LEU A 218 -6.10 -29.89 -20.28
N ALA A 219 -6.56 -29.34 -21.42
CA ALA A 219 -7.55 -29.97 -22.29
C ALA A 219 -6.96 -31.19 -23.04
N GLY A 220 -5.67 -31.16 -23.35
CA GLY A 220 -4.94 -32.27 -23.98
C GLY A 220 -4.58 -33.42 -23.03
N LEU A 221 -4.72 -33.23 -21.72
CA LEU A 221 -4.46 -34.30 -20.75
C LEU A 221 -5.58 -35.37 -20.81
N PRO A 222 -5.22 -36.66 -20.74
CA PRO A 222 -6.20 -37.73 -20.72
C PRO A 222 -7.14 -37.56 -19.53
N GLN A 223 -8.45 -37.52 -19.80
CA GLN A 223 -9.44 -37.43 -18.73
C GLN A 223 -9.55 -38.78 -18.02
N LYS A 224 -9.40 -38.79 -16.70
CA LYS A 224 -9.71 -39.97 -15.89
C LYS A 224 -11.19 -40.29 -16.07
N ALA A 225 -11.52 -41.52 -16.46
CA ALA A 225 -12.90 -41.96 -16.51
C ALA A 225 -13.54 -41.83 -15.12
N PRO A 226 -14.79 -41.36 -15.01
CA PRO A 226 -15.49 -41.30 -13.73
C PRO A 226 -15.76 -42.73 -13.25
N GLY A 227 -14.84 -43.30 -12.48
CA GLY A 227 -14.92 -44.69 -11.99
C GLY A 227 -13.65 -45.21 -11.30
N ASP A 228 -12.47 -44.68 -11.63
CA ASP A 228 -11.21 -45.08 -10.97
C ASP A 228 -10.91 -44.21 -9.73
N GLU A 229 -11.77 -44.29 -8.71
CA GLU A 229 -11.38 -43.88 -7.36
C GLU A 229 -10.63 -45.03 -6.69
N THR A 230 -9.32 -45.10 -6.92
CA THR A 230 -8.44 -45.82 -6.00
C THR A 230 -8.53 -45.14 -4.63
N PRO A 231 -8.85 -45.87 -3.55
CA PRO A 231 -9.04 -45.30 -2.23
C PRO A 231 -7.77 -44.57 -1.80
N SER A 232 -7.95 -43.34 -1.32
CA SER A 232 -6.88 -42.52 -0.76
C SER A 232 -6.19 -43.32 0.36
N PRO A 233 -4.85 -43.51 0.33
CA PRO A 233 -4.17 -44.06 1.49
C PRO A 233 -4.33 -43.04 2.62
N GLY A 234 -4.97 -43.48 3.70
CA GLY A 234 -5.16 -42.66 4.90
C GLY A 234 -3.82 -42.35 5.54
N LEU A 235 -3.62 -41.04 5.77
CA LEU A 235 -2.70 -40.37 6.70
C LEU A 235 -1.21 -40.75 6.64
#